data_AF-A0A257PDL6-F1
#
_entry.id   AF-A0A257PDL6-F1
#
_cell.length_a   1.000
_cell.length_b   1.000
_cell.length_c   1.000
_cell.angle_alpha   90.00
_cell.angle_beta   90.00
_cell.angle_gamma   90.00
#
_symmetry.space_group_name_H-M   'P 1'
#
loop_
_entity.id
_entity.type
_entity.pdbx_description
1 polymer ?
#
loop_
_entity_poly.entity_id
_entity_poly.type
_entity_poly.pdbx_seq_one_letter_code
_entity_poly.pdbx_strand_id
1 'polypeptide(L)'
;MPQEMTSRKTSGMISAPQPEAAEAGADVLRAGGNVVDAAVTAALVQTVVDPQMCGIAGMGCMHLYLPSQAVHVTLDFHGRSPAATRADMWADRIVREAEDGWGFILRGRENEIGYQSITTPRTLAALDHALRRYGTISLADALRPAIAYAEEGCLIRPHVVEFWHRPPVAGRDGNIGIVTKFPAARKIYTAPDGQPLRVGETLRNPDMARTYRRIAEHGATDFYAGAIARRIVEDMRANGGLIGEDDLATCVPEETTPLWGTYHGLRIATNNPPGGGIMLLEMLNILENFDLAAIGHNTPEYIRVVSEAMKIATVDKDLHVGDPRFVDVPVERLTSKDYARAMAERIRRRERTVVPRFNAGGAESKHTTQLSIADAAGNAVSMTHTLGQPSGVITDGLG
;
A
#
# COMPACT_ATOMS: atom_id res chain seq x y z
N MET A 1 8.53 -49.04 17.44
CA MET A 1 7.25 -48.48 16.97
C MET A 1 7.57 -47.24 16.15
N PRO A 2 7.23 -47.19 14.86
CA PRO A 2 7.33 -45.94 14.09
C PRO A 2 6.34 -44.95 14.69
N GLN A 3 6.81 -43.76 15.07
CA GLN A 3 5.91 -42.66 15.40
C GLN A 3 5.10 -42.33 14.15
N GLU A 4 3.78 -42.48 14.23
CA GLU A 4 2.88 -41.90 13.24
C GLU A 4 3.18 -40.40 13.18
N MET A 5 3.85 -39.98 12.10
CA MET A 5 3.83 -38.59 11.69
C MET A 5 2.38 -38.30 11.31
N THR A 6 1.60 -37.83 12.29
CA THR A 6 0.31 -37.20 12.00
C THR A 6 0.57 -36.12 10.97
N SER A 7 0.03 -36.31 9.77
CA SER A 7 -0.04 -35.28 8.74
C SER A 7 -0.68 -34.07 9.40
N ARG A 8 0.13 -33.05 9.74
CA ARG A 8 -0.40 -31.76 10.19
C ARG A 8 -1.23 -31.23 9.03
N LYS A 9 -2.55 -31.28 9.15
CA LYS A 9 -3.43 -30.60 8.21
C LYS A 9 -3.08 -29.11 8.26
N THR A 10 -2.67 -28.56 7.13
CA THR A 10 -2.42 -27.13 6.97
C THR A 10 -3.73 -26.38 7.25
N SER A 11 -3.76 -25.56 8.30
CA SER A 11 -4.93 -24.75 8.68
C SER A 11 -5.05 -23.48 7.85
N GLY A 12 -3.94 -22.99 7.31
CA GLY A 12 -3.89 -21.85 6.39
C GLY A 12 -2.47 -21.60 5.87
N MET A 13 -2.36 -20.65 4.95
CA MET A 13 -1.13 -20.19 4.33
C MET A 13 -1.07 -18.67 4.44
N ILE A 14 0.10 -18.15 4.79
CA ILE A 14 0.37 -16.71 4.86
C ILE A 14 1.60 -16.41 4.00
N SER A 15 1.47 -15.40 3.15
CA SER A 15 2.56 -14.83 2.38
C SER A 15 2.68 -13.35 2.74
N ALA A 16 3.81 -12.96 3.32
CA ALA A 16 4.17 -11.59 3.62
C ALA A 16 5.69 -11.42 3.47
N PRO A 17 6.20 -10.23 3.08
CA PRO A 17 7.63 -9.99 2.95
C PRO A 17 8.40 -10.05 4.28
N GLN A 18 7.70 -9.82 5.40
CA GLN A 18 8.27 -9.82 6.74
C GLN A 18 7.92 -11.10 7.50
N PRO A 19 8.91 -11.92 7.89
CA PRO A 19 8.67 -13.13 8.68
C PRO A 19 7.93 -12.88 9.99
N GLU A 20 8.19 -11.77 10.66
CA GLU A 20 7.54 -11.39 11.92
C GLU A 20 6.03 -11.23 11.74
N ALA A 21 5.62 -10.59 10.64
CA ALA A 21 4.21 -10.42 10.30
C ALA A 21 3.56 -11.75 9.90
N ALA A 22 4.28 -12.58 9.13
CA ALA A 22 3.80 -13.90 8.73
C ALA A 22 3.58 -14.82 9.94
N GLU A 23 4.52 -14.85 10.88
CA GLU A 23 4.41 -15.65 12.10
C GLU A 23 3.32 -15.11 13.04
N ALA A 24 3.20 -13.78 13.21
CA ALA A 24 2.13 -13.20 14.02
C ALA A 24 0.74 -13.58 13.49
N GLY A 25 0.54 -13.52 12.17
CA GLY A 25 -0.71 -14.00 11.56
C GLY A 25 -0.89 -15.51 11.72
N ALA A 26 0.20 -16.30 11.63
CA ALA A 26 0.15 -17.75 11.79
C ALA A 26 -0.23 -18.14 13.22
N ASP A 27 0.27 -17.41 14.22
CA ASP A 27 -0.07 -17.59 15.62
C ASP A 27 -1.55 -17.29 15.89
N VAL A 28 -2.12 -16.28 15.24
CA VAL A 28 -3.56 -16.01 15.30
C VAL A 28 -4.37 -17.18 14.72
N LEU A 29 -3.99 -17.71 13.55
CA LEU A 29 -4.65 -18.89 12.98
C LEU A 29 -4.50 -20.13 13.90
N ARG A 30 -3.33 -20.33 14.52
CA ARG A 30 -3.09 -21.42 15.48
C ARG A 30 -3.93 -21.26 16.74
N ALA A 31 -4.19 -20.03 17.17
CA ALA A 31 -5.03 -19.70 18.31
C ALA A 31 -6.54 -19.74 18.00
N GLY A 32 -6.93 -20.07 16.76
CA GLY A 32 -8.32 -20.21 16.34
C GLY A 32 -8.96 -18.93 15.77
N GLY A 33 -8.19 -17.87 15.57
CA GLY A 33 -8.64 -16.69 14.82
C GLY A 33 -8.85 -17.02 13.34
N ASN A 34 -9.64 -16.18 12.65
CA ASN A 34 -9.95 -16.38 11.24
C ASN A 34 -8.94 -15.69 10.31
N VAL A 35 -9.15 -15.82 8.99
CA VAL A 35 -8.29 -15.22 7.96
C VAL A 35 -8.16 -13.69 8.08
N VAL A 36 -9.20 -13.00 8.56
CA VAL A 36 -9.24 -11.54 8.72
C VAL A 36 -8.47 -11.13 9.97
N ASP A 37 -8.63 -11.87 11.07
CA ASP A 37 -7.87 -11.66 12.31
C ASP A 37 -6.36 -11.79 12.05
N ALA A 38 -5.98 -12.84 11.31
CA ALA A 38 -4.60 -13.08 10.92
C ALA A 38 -4.07 -11.98 9.99
N ALA A 39 -4.87 -11.54 9.02
CA ALA A 39 -4.47 -10.48 8.08
C ALA A 39 -4.28 -9.14 8.78
N VAL A 40 -5.20 -8.74 9.65
CA VAL A 40 -5.11 -7.48 10.39
C VAL A 40 -3.95 -7.52 11.38
N THR A 41 -3.74 -8.63 12.08
CA THR A 41 -2.61 -8.78 13.01
C THR A 41 -1.28 -8.71 12.28
N ALA A 42 -1.14 -9.43 11.16
CA ALA A 42 0.06 -9.37 10.31
C ALA A 42 0.31 -7.94 9.81
N ALA A 43 -0.73 -7.25 9.33
CA ALA A 43 -0.64 -5.86 8.88
C ALA A 43 -0.14 -4.92 9.97
N LEU A 44 -0.68 -5.02 11.19
CA LEU A 44 -0.27 -4.21 12.34
C LEU A 44 1.17 -4.51 12.76
N VAL A 45 1.66 -5.73 12.59
CA VAL A 45 3.08 -6.03 12.80
C VAL A 45 3.93 -5.39 11.70
N GLN A 46 3.51 -5.43 10.43
CA GLN A 46 4.22 -4.79 9.32
C GLN A 46 4.42 -3.29 9.55
N THR A 47 3.46 -2.59 10.16
CA THR A 47 3.60 -1.15 10.46
C THR A 47 4.74 -0.84 11.45
N VAL A 48 5.25 -1.84 12.17
CA VAL A 48 6.39 -1.72 13.09
C VAL A 48 7.68 -2.20 12.44
N VAL A 49 7.64 -3.35 11.77
CA VAL A 49 8.85 -4.01 11.26
C VAL A 49 9.24 -3.62 9.82
N ASP A 50 8.39 -2.82 9.15
CA ASP A 50 8.63 -2.26 7.82
C ASP A 50 8.13 -0.80 7.67
N PRO A 51 8.60 0.13 8.54
CA PRO A 51 7.93 1.41 8.79
C PRO A 51 8.06 2.46 7.67
N GLN A 52 8.88 2.22 6.63
CA GLN A 52 8.91 3.10 5.44
C GLN A 52 8.07 2.58 4.27
N MET A 53 7.58 1.34 4.34
CA MET A 53 6.69 0.81 3.32
C MET A 53 5.23 1.00 3.72
N CYS A 54 4.90 0.84 5.01
CA CYS A 54 3.53 0.93 5.51
C CYS A 54 3.47 1.53 6.93
N GLY A 55 2.27 1.92 7.35
CA GLY A 55 2.02 2.47 8.68
C GLY A 55 0.53 2.55 8.99
N ILE A 56 0.18 2.69 10.27
CA ILE A 56 -1.23 2.92 10.68
C ILE A 56 -1.78 4.24 10.12
N ALA A 57 -0.89 5.17 9.79
CA ALA A 57 -1.17 6.44 9.14
C ALA A 57 -1.04 6.38 7.60
N GLY A 58 -1.13 5.18 7.00
CA GLY A 58 -0.99 4.97 5.56
C GLY A 58 -2.32 4.87 4.81
N MET A 59 -2.25 4.22 3.65
CA MET A 59 -3.36 3.96 2.74
C MET A 59 -3.26 2.60 2.07
N GLY A 60 -4.25 2.19 1.27
CA GLY A 60 -4.18 0.93 0.54
C GLY A 60 -5.53 0.37 0.12
N CYS A 61 -5.54 -0.95 -0.10
CA CYS A 61 -6.70 -1.71 -0.56
C CYS A 61 -6.66 -3.14 0.00
N MET A 62 -7.80 -3.66 0.45
CA MET A 62 -7.96 -5.02 0.96
C MET A 62 -9.09 -5.74 0.23
N HIS A 63 -8.78 -6.90 -0.37
CA HIS A 63 -9.77 -7.83 -0.89
C HIS A 63 -10.10 -8.88 0.17
N LEU A 64 -11.39 -9.12 0.36
CA LEU A 64 -11.93 -10.12 1.27
C LEU A 64 -12.81 -11.09 0.49
N TYR A 65 -12.50 -12.38 0.57
CA TYR A 65 -13.32 -13.46 0.01
C TYR A 65 -13.66 -14.45 1.12
N LEU A 66 -14.89 -14.41 1.64
CA LEU A 66 -15.39 -15.29 2.68
C LEU A 66 -16.65 -16.02 2.14
N PRO A 67 -16.49 -17.15 1.42
CA PRO A 67 -17.57 -17.76 0.65
C PRO A 67 -18.73 -18.26 1.53
N SER A 68 -18.44 -18.78 2.72
CA SER A 68 -19.48 -19.25 3.66
C SER A 68 -20.39 -18.13 4.18
N GLN A 69 -19.94 -16.87 4.09
CA GLN A 69 -20.68 -15.67 4.47
C GLN A 69 -21.24 -14.93 3.26
N ALA A 70 -21.06 -15.46 2.03
CA ALA A 70 -21.37 -14.78 0.78
C ALA A 70 -20.69 -13.40 0.63
N VAL A 71 -19.49 -13.24 1.20
CA VAL A 71 -18.71 -12.00 1.14
C VAL A 71 -17.66 -12.12 0.05
N HIS A 72 -17.71 -11.20 -0.92
CA HIS A 72 -16.58 -10.89 -1.78
C HIS A 72 -16.55 -9.38 -2.01
N VAL A 73 -15.74 -8.69 -1.23
CA VAL A 73 -15.70 -7.22 -1.20
C VAL A 73 -14.27 -6.71 -1.27
N THR A 74 -14.14 -5.45 -1.66
CA THR A 74 -12.91 -4.68 -1.59
C THR A 74 -13.11 -3.54 -0.60
N LEU A 75 -12.24 -3.44 0.41
CA LEU A 75 -12.11 -2.25 1.25
C LEU A 75 -11.07 -1.33 0.61
N ASP A 76 -11.53 -0.22 0.06
CA ASP A 76 -10.69 0.87 -0.43
C ASP A 76 -10.38 1.82 0.73
N PHE A 77 -9.10 2.06 0.96
CA PHE A 77 -8.62 3.04 1.93
C PHE A 77 -7.47 3.86 1.36
N HIS A 78 -7.58 4.27 0.09
CA HIS A 78 -6.66 5.23 -0.53
C HIS A 78 -6.67 6.56 0.22
N GLY A 79 -5.49 7.16 0.41
CA GLY A 79 -5.36 8.47 1.05
C GLY A 79 -6.07 9.53 0.22
N ARG A 80 -6.81 10.42 0.88
CA ARG A 80 -7.45 11.57 0.23
C ARG A 80 -6.65 12.83 0.50
N SER A 81 -6.57 13.72 -0.49
CA SER A 81 -6.03 15.06 -0.27
C SER A 81 -6.80 15.76 0.85
N PRO A 82 -6.11 16.40 1.80
CA PRO A 82 -6.78 17.18 2.85
C PRO A 82 -7.64 18.31 2.28
N ALA A 83 -8.67 18.73 3.01
CA ALA A 83 -9.60 19.77 2.57
C ALA A 83 -8.92 21.12 2.26
N ALA A 84 -7.77 21.40 2.87
CA ALA A 84 -6.98 22.59 2.62
C ALA A 84 -6.18 22.56 1.30
N THR A 85 -6.13 21.42 0.59
CA THR A 85 -5.46 21.31 -0.71
C THR A 85 -6.16 22.15 -1.77
N ARG A 86 -5.38 22.89 -2.58
CA ARG A 86 -5.88 23.68 -3.70
C ARG A 86 -5.20 23.27 -5.00
N ALA A 87 -5.92 23.37 -6.11
CA ALA A 87 -5.41 22.98 -7.43
C ALA A 87 -4.15 23.74 -7.87
N ASP A 88 -3.96 24.98 -7.39
CA ASP A 88 -2.88 25.88 -7.81
C ASP A 88 -1.72 25.99 -6.82
N MET A 89 -1.78 25.32 -5.66
CA MET A 89 -0.92 25.63 -4.50
C MET A 89 0.58 25.43 -4.72
N TRP A 90 0.97 24.70 -5.76
CA TRP A 90 2.36 24.43 -6.13
C TRP A 90 2.68 24.83 -7.57
N ALA A 91 1.76 25.43 -8.31
CA ALA A 91 1.91 25.66 -9.75
C ALA A 91 3.16 26.51 -10.09
N ASP A 92 3.47 27.50 -9.25
CA ASP A 92 4.64 28.38 -9.38
C ASP A 92 5.97 27.71 -8.97
N ARG A 93 5.91 26.52 -8.35
CA ARG A 93 7.07 25.79 -7.81
C ARG A 93 7.45 24.58 -8.64
N ILE A 94 6.64 24.21 -9.64
CA ILE A 94 6.93 23.07 -10.52
C ILE A 94 8.21 23.34 -11.31
N VAL A 95 9.16 22.43 -11.20
CA VAL A 95 10.40 22.44 -11.97
C VAL A 95 10.24 21.60 -13.23
N ARG A 96 9.69 20.39 -13.08
CA ARG A 96 9.47 19.41 -14.16
C ARG A 96 8.58 18.25 -13.66
N GLU A 97 8.15 17.40 -14.57
CA GLU A 97 7.57 16.08 -14.25
C GLU A 97 8.64 15.16 -13.63
N ALA A 98 8.23 14.30 -12.69
CA ALA A 98 9.06 13.24 -12.13
C ALA A 98 9.32 12.16 -13.18
N GLU A 99 10.54 11.60 -13.24
CA GLU A 99 10.94 10.67 -14.31
C GLU A 99 10.26 9.30 -14.23
N ASP A 100 9.66 8.99 -13.10
CA ASP A 100 8.84 7.80 -12.87
C ASP A 100 7.40 7.97 -13.39
N GLY A 101 7.03 9.16 -13.85
CA GLY A 101 5.67 9.49 -14.30
C GLY A 101 4.67 9.70 -13.16
N TRP A 102 5.13 9.79 -11.90
CA TRP A 102 4.29 9.92 -10.72
C TRP A 102 4.32 11.35 -10.14
N GLY A 103 3.82 12.31 -10.92
CA GLY A 103 3.64 13.70 -10.48
C GLY A 103 4.81 14.63 -10.84
N PHE A 104 5.03 15.65 -10.02
CA PHE A 104 5.94 16.76 -10.35
C PHE A 104 7.03 16.95 -9.29
N ILE A 105 8.21 17.36 -9.76
CA ILE A 105 9.31 17.80 -8.92
C ILE A 105 9.14 19.28 -8.61
N LEU A 106 8.98 19.63 -7.34
CA LEU A 106 8.91 21.02 -6.87
C LEU A 106 10.27 21.52 -6.41
N ARG A 107 10.51 22.83 -6.52
CA ARG A 107 11.76 23.48 -6.06
C ARG A 107 12.06 23.21 -4.58
N GLY A 108 11.03 23.14 -3.72
CA GLY A 108 11.15 22.90 -2.27
C GLY A 108 10.75 21.50 -1.81
N ARG A 109 10.34 20.61 -2.73
CA ARG A 109 9.92 19.23 -2.45
C ARG A 109 8.73 19.08 -1.49
N GLU A 110 7.94 20.13 -1.31
CA GLU A 110 6.87 20.17 -0.30
C GLU A 110 5.77 19.12 -0.55
N ASN A 111 5.61 18.68 -1.80
CA ASN A 111 4.70 17.61 -2.22
C ASN A 111 5.29 16.20 -2.07
N GLU A 112 6.58 16.06 -1.75
CA GLU A 112 7.28 14.77 -1.64
C GLU A 112 7.77 14.49 -0.21
N ILE A 113 8.20 15.53 0.52
CA ILE A 113 8.80 15.41 1.85
C ILE A 113 8.26 16.50 2.77
N GLY A 114 7.86 16.10 3.97
CA GLY A 114 7.35 17.01 4.99
C GLY A 114 5.83 17.13 5.01
N TYR A 115 5.35 18.07 5.82
CA TYR A 115 3.95 18.14 6.25
C TYR A 115 2.93 18.39 5.13
N GLN A 116 3.32 18.97 4.00
CA GLN A 116 2.42 19.23 2.87
C GLN A 116 2.26 18.04 1.91
N SER A 117 3.10 17.00 2.04
CA SER A 117 3.06 15.80 1.20
C SER A 117 2.09 14.72 1.69
N ILE A 118 1.45 14.94 2.84
CA ILE A 118 0.72 13.91 3.58
C ILE A 118 -0.75 13.92 3.17
N THR A 119 -1.27 12.75 2.79
CA THR A 119 -2.70 12.50 2.57
C THR A 119 -3.36 11.96 3.83
N THR A 120 -4.69 11.97 3.87
CA THR A 120 -5.45 11.50 5.03
C THR A 120 -5.18 10.01 5.36
N PRO A 121 -4.84 9.68 6.62
CA PRO A 121 -4.44 8.33 7.03
C PRO A 121 -5.63 7.37 7.19
N ARG A 122 -5.76 6.34 6.36
CA ARG A 122 -6.92 5.42 6.39
C ARG A 122 -6.60 3.96 6.73
N THR A 123 -5.32 3.56 6.86
CA THR A 123 -4.96 2.17 7.21
C THR A 123 -5.63 1.70 8.50
N LEU A 124 -5.50 2.43 9.62
CA LEU A 124 -6.07 1.98 10.91
C LEU A 124 -7.61 1.85 10.85
N ALA A 125 -8.29 2.80 10.22
CA ALA A 125 -9.74 2.74 10.01
C ALA A 125 -10.14 1.49 9.20
N ALA A 126 -9.39 1.13 8.17
CA ALA A 126 -9.65 -0.06 7.37
C ALA A 126 -9.45 -1.37 8.15
N LEU A 127 -8.35 -1.46 8.91
CA LEU A 127 -8.05 -2.63 9.73
C LEU A 127 -9.07 -2.83 10.86
N ASP A 128 -9.45 -1.75 11.54
CA ASP A 128 -10.48 -1.78 12.58
C ASP A 128 -11.87 -2.09 12.02
N HIS A 129 -12.24 -1.54 10.85
CA HIS A 129 -13.48 -1.90 10.15
C HIS A 129 -13.51 -3.39 9.77
N ALA A 130 -12.41 -3.92 9.23
CA ALA A 130 -12.30 -5.32 8.86
C ALA A 130 -12.46 -6.24 10.08
N LEU A 131 -11.79 -5.96 11.20
CA LEU A 131 -11.95 -6.72 12.44
C LEU A 131 -13.38 -6.64 12.98
N ARG A 132 -13.97 -5.44 13.06
CA ARG A 132 -15.33 -5.26 13.61
C ARG A 132 -16.39 -5.98 12.80
N ARG A 133 -16.22 -6.08 11.48
CA ARG A 133 -17.24 -6.63 10.57
C ARG A 133 -17.03 -8.11 10.23
N TYR A 134 -15.78 -8.55 10.15
CA TYR A 134 -15.42 -9.87 9.66
C TYR A 134 -14.44 -10.63 10.56
N GLY A 135 -13.87 -10.00 11.58
CA GLY A 135 -12.96 -10.62 12.53
C GLY A 135 -13.68 -11.33 13.68
N THR A 136 -12.91 -12.03 14.51
CA THR A 136 -13.34 -12.70 15.73
C THR A 136 -12.55 -12.29 16.97
N ILE A 137 -11.47 -11.51 16.80
CA ILE A 137 -10.68 -10.95 17.92
C ILE A 137 -10.84 -9.44 18.03
N SER A 138 -10.49 -8.89 19.20
CA SER A 138 -10.50 -7.44 19.42
C SER A 138 -9.32 -6.75 18.71
N LEU A 139 -9.45 -5.45 18.42
CA LEU A 139 -8.32 -4.63 17.95
C LEU A 139 -7.15 -4.65 18.95
N ALA A 140 -7.45 -4.70 20.25
CA ALA A 140 -6.44 -4.81 21.30
C ALA A 140 -5.63 -6.11 21.21
N ASP A 141 -6.29 -7.25 20.94
CA ASP A 141 -5.63 -8.53 20.73
C ASP A 141 -4.77 -8.53 19.46
N ALA A 142 -5.29 -7.96 18.37
CA ALA A 142 -4.56 -7.86 17.11
C ALA A 142 -3.33 -6.93 17.21
N LEU A 143 -3.37 -5.90 18.05
CA LEU A 143 -2.26 -4.97 18.29
C LEU A 143 -1.17 -5.54 19.19
N ARG A 144 -1.48 -6.55 20.02
CA ARG A 144 -0.54 -7.11 21.02
C ARG A 144 0.85 -7.45 20.45
N PRO A 145 0.99 -8.20 19.35
CA PRO A 145 2.32 -8.50 18.80
C PRO A 145 3.03 -7.25 18.27
N ALA A 146 2.31 -6.31 17.66
CA ALA A 146 2.88 -5.06 17.17
C ALA A 146 3.42 -4.18 18.32
N ILE A 147 2.67 -4.11 19.44
CA ILE A 147 3.11 -3.42 20.66
C ILE A 147 4.42 -4.03 21.19
N ALA A 148 4.50 -5.37 21.24
CA ALA A 148 5.70 -6.07 21.69
C ALA A 148 6.90 -5.76 20.78
N TYR A 149 6.75 -5.86 19.45
CA TYR A 149 7.83 -5.51 18.52
C TYR A 149 8.26 -4.04 18.61
N ALA A 150 7.33 -3.11 18.87
CA ALA A 150 7.67 -1.69 19.00
C ALA A 150 8.46 -1.40 20.29
N GLU A 151 8.19 -2.13 21.37
CA GLU A 151 8.85 -1.97 22.69
C GLU A 151 10.17 -2.76 22.80
N GLU A 152 10.11 -4.05 22.48
CA GLU A 152 11.24 -4.96 22.55
C GLU A 152 12.21 -4.77 21.39
N GLY A 153 11.69 -4.27 20.27
CA GLY A 153 12.42 -3.94 19.06
C GLY A 153 12.50 -5.10 18.06
N CYS A 154 12.88 -4.74 16.83
CA CYS A 154 13.15 -5.69 15.75
C CYS A 154 14.55 -5.44 15.16
N LEU A 155 15.18 -6.48 14.64
CA LEU A 155 16.49 -6.35 14.00
C LEU A 155 16.38 -5.62 12.67
N ILE A 156 17.29 -4.67 12.44
CA ILE A 156 17.47 -4.04 11.14
C ILE A 156 18.01 -5.08 10.16
N ARG A 157 17.20 -5.40 9.15
CA ARG A 157 17.53 -6.37 8.09
C ARG A 157 18.37 -5.74 6.98
N PRO A 158 19.16 -6.53 6.23
CA PRO A 158 19.90 -6.04 5.07
C PRO A 158 19.04 -5.24 4.08
N HIS A 159 17.80 -5.66 3.83
CA HIS A 159 16.87 -4.96 2.95
C HIS A 159 16.54 -3.54 3.43
N VAL A 160 16.37 -3.31 4.74
CA VAL A 160 16.06 -1.98 5.29
C VAL A 160 17.22 -1.01 5.06
N VAL A 161 18.45 -1.49 5.26
CA VAL A 161 19.66 -0.69 5.03
C VAL A 161 19.88 -0.46 3.53
N GLU A 162 19.69 -1.48 2.69
CA GLU A 162 19.71 -1.32 1.22
C GLU A 162 18.70 -0.26 0.77
N PHE A 163 17.50 -0.29 1.34
CA PHE A 163 16.45 0.67 1.07
C PHE A 163 16.87 2.11 1.44
N TRP A 164 17.44 2.32 2.64
CA TRP A 164 17.91 3.64 3.08
C TRP A 164 19.02 4.21 2.20
N HIS A 165 19.94 3.35 1.76
CA HIS A 165 21.10 3.74 0.96
C HIS A 165 20.86 3.67 -0.55
N ARG A 166 19.64 3.31 -0.99
CA ARG A 166 19.30 3.31 -2.41
C ARG A 166 19.51 4.71 -2.99
N PRO A 167 20.26 4.85 -4.10
CA PRO A 167 20.52 6.15 -4.68
C PRO A 167 19.21 6.81 -5.11
N PRO A 168 19.12 8.15 -5.05
CA PRO A 168 18.08 8.93 -5.70
C PRO A 168 17.81 8.40 -7.11
N VAL A 169 16.55 8.04 -7.39
CA VAL A 169 16.09 7.64 -8.73
C VAL A 169 15.00 8.59 -9.19
N ALA A 170 14.88 8.75 -10.49
CA ALA A 170 13.81 9.52 -11.11
C ALA A 170 13.69 11.00 -10.71
N GLY A 171 14.78 11.58 -10.19
CA GLY A 171 14.80 12.93 -9.64
C GLY A 171 14.19 13.07 -8.23
N ARG A 172 13.82 11.97 -7.58
CA ARG A 172 13.36 11.93 -6.18
C ARG A 172 14.53 12.09 -5.22
N ASP A 173 14.26 12.57 -4.01
CA ASP A 173 15.26 12.62 -2.94
C ASP A 173 15.61 11.22 -2.42
N GLY A 174 16.81 11.07 -1.85
CA GLY A 174 17.27 9.78 -1.32
C GLY A 174 16.54 9.40 -0.03
N ASN A 175 16.26 8.11 0.14
CA ASN A 175 15.56 7.57 1.32
C ASN A 175 16.27 7.89 2.65
N ILE A 176 17.59 8.01 2.62
CA ILE A 176 18.40 8.43 3.77
C ILE A 176 17.95 9.79 4.33
N GLY A 177 17.54 10.70 3.45
CA GLY A 177 17.04 12.02 3.83
C GLY A 177 15.72 11.91 4.59
N ILE A 178 14.86 10.98 4.22
CA ILE A 178 13.56 10.77 4.88
C ILE A 178 13.75 10.37 6.35
N VAL A 179 14.72 9.50 6.63
CA VAL A 179 14.99 9.03 8.01
C VAL A 179 15.86 9.99 8.84
N THR A 180 16.62 10.88 8.19
CA THR A 180 17.54 11.80 8.88
C THR A 180 17.09 13.26 8.92
N LYS A 181 16.09 13.69 8.15
CA LYS A 181 15.70 15.10 8.04
C LYS A 181 14.98 15.64 9.28
N PHE A 182 14.04 14.87 9.82
CA PHE A 182 13.20 15.32 10.95
C PHE A 182 13.74 14.82 12.30
N PRO A 183 13.70 15.63 13.38
CA PRO A 183 14.18 15.22 14.70
C PRO A 183 13.52 13.93 15.23
N ALA A 184 12.20 13.81 15.09
CA ALA A 184 11.46 12.63 15.54
C ALA A 184 11.84 11.36 14.76
N ALA A 185 12.09 11.48 13.45
CA ALA A 185 12.61 10.37 12.64
C ALA A 185 14.03 9.98 13.07
N ARG A 186 14.94 10.94 13.28
CA ARG A 186 16.29 10.65 13.76
C ARG A 186 16.29 9.92 15.09
N LYS A 187 15.42 10.33 16.02
CA LYS A 187 15.27 9.68 17.34
C LYS A 187 14.99 8.17 17.23
N ILE A 188 14.31 7.73 16.17
CA ILE A 188 13.93 6.33 15.96
C ILE A 188 14.97 5.58 15.11
N TYR A 189 15.43 6.20 14.03
CA TYR A 189 16.19 5.50 12.99
C TYR A 189 17.70 5.73 13.02
N THR A 190 18.21 6.61 13.90
CA THR A 190 19.66 6.89 14.00
C THR A 190 20.27 6.44 15.32
N ALA A 191 21.50 5.96 15.25
CA ALA A 191 22.36 5.67 16.38
C ALA A 191 22.86 6.98 17.03
N PRO A 192 23.46 6.93 18.24
CA PRO A 192 23.97 8.11 18.94
C PRO A 192 25.04 8.92 18.18
N ASP A 193 25.71 8.30 17.20
CA ASP A 193 26.65 8.97 16.29
C ASP A 193 25.96 9.78 15.17
N GLY A 194 24.62 9.79 15.15
CA GLY A 194 23.79 10.47 14.16
C GLY A 194 23.65 9.72 12.84
N GLN A 195 24.27 8.55 12.69
CA GLN A 195 24.12 7.70 11.51
C GLN A 195 22.89 6.81 11.63
N PRO A 196 22.24 6.45 10.51
CA PRO A 196 21.18 5.45 10.54
C PRO A 196 21.64 4.13 11.18
N LEU A 197 20.70 3.42 11.79
CA LEU A 197 20.95 2.10 12.36
C LEU A 197 21.51 1.12 11.29
N ARG A 198 22.37 0.22 11.72
CA ARG A 198 23.11 -0.72 10.88
C ARG A 198 22.45 -2.09 10.90
N VAL A 199 22.77 -2.92 9.92
CA VAL A 199 22.30 -4.31 9.86
C VAL A 199 22.64 -5.03 11.18
N GLY A 200 21.63 -5.68 11.76
CA GLY A 200 21.75 -6.40 13.03
C GLY A 200 21.58 -5.54 14.29
N GLU A 201 21.51 -4.22 14.16
CA GLU A 201 21.10 -3.37 15.30
C GLU A 201 19.60 -3.51 15.56
N THR A 202 19.20 -3.27 16.81
CA THR A 202 17.78 -3.35 17.22
C THR A 202 17.13 -1.98 17.08
N LEU A 203 16.11 -1.88 16.24
CA LEU A 203 15.23 -0.71 16.16
C LEU A 203 14.15 -0.84 17.22
N ARG A 204 14.01 0.19 18.07
CA ARG A 204 12.95 0.30 19.08
C ARG A 204 12.17 1.58 18.85
N ASN A 205 10.85 1.51 18.96
CA ASN A 205 9.98 2.67 18.90
C ASN A 205 9.00 2.65 20.09
N PRO A 206 9.48 3.00 21.30
CA PRO A 206 8.64 2.99 22.50
C PRO A 206 7.51 4.02 22.44
N ASP A 207 7.64 5.06 21.61
CA ASP A 207 6.58 6.05 21.38
C ASP A 207 5.42 5.41 20.62
N MET A 208 5.71 4.66 19.55
CA MET A 208 4.72 3.87 18.81
C MET A 208 4.08 2.80 19.70
N ALA A 209 4.86 2.11 20.55
CA ALA A 209 4.30 1.14 21.50
C ALA A 209 3.26 1.78 22.44
N ARG A 210 3.52 3.00 22.95
CA ARG A 210 2.54 3.75 23.77
C ARG A 210 1.33 4.17 22.95
N THR A 211 1.52 4.61 21.71
CA THR A 211 0.41 4.93 20.80
C THR A 211 -0.47 3.71 20.55
N TYR A 212 0.11 2.54 20.29
CA TYR A 212 -0.66 1.32 20.03
C TYR A 212 -1.38 0.80 21.27
N ARG A 213 -0.76 0.89 22.46
CA ARG A 213 -1.47 0.61 23.72
C ARG A 213 -2.66 1.53 23.93
N ARG A 214 -2.49 2.82 23.64
CA ARG A 214 -3.58 3.79 23.72
C ARG A 214 -4.73 3.44 22.76
N ILE A 215 -4.41 3.03 21.54
CA ILE A 215 -5.41 2.58 20.56
C ILE A 215 -6.08 1.28 21.04
N ALA A 216 -5.33 0.35 21.64
CA ALA A 216 -5.88 -0.87 22.22
C ALA A 216 -6.85 -0.57 23.40
N GLU A 217 -6.56 0.45 24.21
CA GLU A 217 -7.38 0.85 25.36
C GLU A 217 -8.61 1.68 24.98
N HIS A 218 -8.49 2.58 24.00
CA HIS A 218 -9.53 3.57 23.66
C HIS A 218 -10.17 3.36 22.29
N GLY A 219 -9.70 2.38 21.51
CA GLY A 219 -10.15 2.10 20.16
C GLY A 219 -9.53 3.00 19.09
N ALA A 220 -9.72 2.62 17.82
CA ALA A 220 -9.22 3.36 16.66
C ALA A 220 -9.73 4.81 16.61
N THR A 221 -10.91 5.09 17.17
CA THR A 221 -11.48 6.44 17.23
C THR A 221 -10.54 7.45 17.91
N ASP A 222 -9.65 7.03 18.82
CA ASP A 222 -8.71 7.97 19.45
C ASP A 222 -7.71 8.58 18.44
N PHE A 223 -7.32 7.80 17.43
CA PHE A 223 -6.47 8.25 16.32
C PHE A 223 -7.16 9.28 15.42
N TYR A 224 -8.49 9.19 15.30
CA TYR A 224 -9.28 10.00 14.36
C TYR A 224 -10.02 11.19 14.98
N ALA A 225 -10.39 11.10 16.26
CA ALA A 225 -11.14 12.14 16.96
C ALA A 225 -10.72 12.33 18.44
N GLY A 226 -9.75 11.57 18.93
CA GLY A 226 -9.32 11.59 20.33
C GLY A 226 -8.03 12.37 20.59
N ALA A 227 -7.26 11.91 21.57
CA ALA A 227 -6.05 12.61 21.98
C ALA A 227 -4.91 12.48 20.95
N ILE A 228 -4.81 11.33 20.27
CA ILE A 228 -3.85 11.17 19.17
C ILE A 228 -4.21 12.14 18.03
N ALA A 229 -5.48 12.21 17.64
CA ALA A 229 -5.94 13.13 16.59
C ALA A 229 -5.56 14.59 16.87
N ARG A 230 -5.80 15.07 18.10
CA ARG A 230 -5.43 16.43 18.51
C ARG A 230 -3.93 16.68 18.37
N ARG A 231 -3.08 15.74 18.80
CA ARG A 231 -1.62 15.87 18.68
C ARG A 231 -1.16 15.93 17.23
N ILE A 232 -1.74 15.09 16.36
CA ILE A 232 -1.44 15.11 14.91
C ILE A 232 -1.80 16.47 14.33
N VAL A 233 -2.99 17.00 14.63
CA VAL A 233 -3.44 18.28 14.07
C VAL A 233 -2.66 19.47 14.62
N GLU A 234 -2.31 19.46 15.91
CA GLU A 234 -1.44 20.49 16.51
C GLU A 234 -0.07 20.53 15.82
N ASP A 235 0.52 19.36 15.56
CA ASP A 235 1.81 19.22 14.87
C ASP A 235 1.72 19.65 13.40
N MET A 236 0.67 19.24 12.68
CA MET A 236 0.39 19.70 11.32
C MET A 236 0.27 21.22 11.28
N ARG A 237 -0.53 21.82 12.16
CA ARG A 237 -0.73 23.28 12.23
C ARG A 237 0.58 24.00 12.55
N ALA A 238 1.37 23.50 13.49
CA ALA A 238 2.65 24.09 13.88
C ALA A 238 3.68 24.12 12.75
N ASN A 239 3.59 23.17 11.80
CA ASN A 239 4.58 23.00 10.72
C ASN A 239 4.02 23.29 9.31
N GLY A 240 2.85 23.91 9.21
CA GLY A 240 2.23 24.28 7.92
C GLY A 240 1.74 23.08 7.09
N GLY A 241 1.35 21.99 7.76
CA GLY A 241 0.66 20.84 7.19
C GLY A 241 -0.79 21.14 6.82
N LEU A 242 -1.38 20.24 6.04
CA LEU A 242 -2.70 20.45 5.44
C LEU A 242 -3.84 19.68 6.13
N ILE A 243 -3.52 18.66 6.93
CA ILE A 243 -4.51 17.84 7.62
C ILE A 243 -5.07 18.61 8.81
N GLY A 244 -6.39 18.79 8.82
CA GLY A 244 -7.16 19.32 9.94
C GLY A 244 -7.96 18.25 10.71
N GLU A 245 -8.72 18.71 11.70
CA GLU A 245 -9.57 17.85 12.53
C GLU A 245 -10.64 17.11 11.70
N ASP A 246 -11.32 17.82 10.78
CA ASP A 246 -12.38 17.25 9.93
C ASP A 246 -11.83 16.21 8.93
N ASP A 247 -10.59 16.40 8.47
CA ASP A 247 -9.90 15.45 7.58
C ASP A 247 -9.71 14.10 8.29
N LEU A 248 -9.30 14.11 9.56
CA LEU A 248 -9.16 12.89 10.36
C LEU A 248 -10.51 12.28 10.73
N ALA A 249 -11.48 13.11 11.14
CA ALA A 249 -12.79 12.63 11.57
C ALA A 249 -13.58 11.92 10.46
N THR A 250 -13.29 12.21 9.19
CA THR A 250 -13.97 11.62 8.03
C THR A 250 -13.19 10.46 7.38
N CYS A 251 -12.09 10.01 7.99
CA CYS A 251 -11.32 8.86 7.55
C CYS A 251 -12.04 7.54 7.84
N VAL A 252 -12.84 7.08 6.88
CA VAL A 252 -13.46 5.74 6.90
C VAL A 252 -13.07 4.98 5.64
N PRO A 253 -12.89 3.65 5.64
CA PRO A 253 -12.72 2.88 4.41
C PRO A 253 -14.02 2.83 3.60
N GLU A 254 -13.92 2.53 2.31
CA GLU A 254 -15.06 2.31 1.42
C GLU A 254 -15.17 0.83 1.07
N GLU A 255 -16.28 0.20 1.45
CA GLU A 255 -16.59 -1.18 1.08
C GLU A 255 -17.29 -1.18 -0.28
N THR A 256 -16.64 -1.78 -1.28
CA THR A 256 -17.14 -1.84 -2.67
C THR A 256 -17.17 -3.27 -3.17
N THR A 257 -18.03 -3.52 -4.16
CA THR A 257 -17.93 -4.75 -4.95
C THR A 257 -16.66 -4.72 -5.80
N PRO A 258 -15.90 -5.83 -5.92
CA PRO A 258 -14.72 -5.86 -6.76
C PRO A 258 -15.04 -5.50 -8.21
N LEU A 259 -14.08 -4.89 -8.89
CA LEU A 259 -14.11 -4.78 -10.34
C LEU A 259 -13.85 -6.16 -10.93
N TRP A 260 -14.72 -6.61 -11.84
CA TRP A 260 -14.68 -7.95 -12.40
C TRP A 260 -14.29 -7.96 -13.87
N GLY A 261 -13.47 -8.95 -14.23
CA GLY A 261 -13.21 -9.31 -15.63
C GLY A 261 -13.00 -10.82 -15.79
N THR A 262 -12.58 -11.24 -16.98
CA THR A 262 -12.29 -12.65 -17.28
C THR A 262 -11.00 -12.80 -18.07
N TYR A 263 -10.28 -13.90 -17.86
CA TYR A 263 -9.08 -14.26 -18.61
C TYR A 263 -8.99 -15.77 -18.75
N HIS A 264 -9.06 -16.29 -19.98
CA HIS A 264 -9.01 -17.73 -20.29
C HIS A 264 -9.98 -18.58 -19.47
N GLY A 265 -11.24 -18.13 -19.35
CA GLY A 265 -12.29 -18.81 -18.61
C GLY A 265 -12.25 -18.63 -17.08
N LEU A 266 -11.23 -17.97 -16.54
CA LEU A 266 -11.15 -17.60 -15.14
C LEU A 266 -11.82 -16.24 -14.91
N ARG A 267 -12.44 -16.06 -13.73
CA ARG A 267 -12.92 -14.77 -13.27
C ARG A 267 -11.83 -14.07 -12.48
N ILE A 268 -11.60 -12.79 -12.79
CA ILE A 268 -10.60 -11.94 -12.14
C ILE A 268 -11.33 -10.87 -11.34
N ALA A 269 -11.06 -10.80 -10.04
CA ALA A 269 -11.52 -9.73 -9.15
C ALA A 269 -10.36 -8.78 -8.85
N THR A 270 -10.59 -7.48 -8.95
CA THR A 270 -9.58 -6.45 -8.71
C THR A 270 -10.22 -5.19 -8.14
N ASN A 271 -9.44 -4.16 -7.82
CA ASN A 271 -9.92 -2.95 -7.20
C ASN A 271 -10.49 -1.95 -8.22
N ASN A 272 -11.42 -1.12 -7.75
CA ASN A 272 -12.02 -0.04 -8.53
C ASN A 272 -11.05 1.16 -8.67
N PRO A 273 -11.25 2.05 -9.65
CA PRO A 273 -10.60 3.36 -9.67
C PRO A 273 -10.79 4.12 -8.34
N PRO A 274 -9.79 4.88 -7.86
CA PRO A 274 -8.54 5.24 -8.54
C PRO A 274 -7.46 4.13 -8.54
N GLY A 275 -7.77 2.96 -7.98
CA GLY A 275 -6.90 1.80 -8.00
C GLY A 275 -6.58 1.26 -9.40
N GLY A 276 -5.42 0.61 -9.52
CA GLY A 276 -4.89 0.10 -10.80
C GLY A 276 -5.59 -1.12 -11.41
N GLY A 277 -6.65 -1.64 -10.79
CA GLY A 277 -7.33 -2.86 -11.24
C GLY A 277 -7.91 -2.77 -12.66
N ILE A 278 -8.37 -1.58 -13.05
CA ILE A 278 -8.83 -1.32 -14.42
C ILE A 278 -7.74 -1.60 -15.46
N MET A 279 -6.50 -1.18 -15.20
CA MET A 279 -5.36 -1.42 -16.09
C MET A 279 -5.03 -2.91 -16.18
N LEU A 280 -5.13 -3.63 -15.07
CA LEU A 280 -4.90 -5.08 -15.04
C LEU A 280 -5.90 -5.78 -15.95
N LEU A 281 -7.19 -5.46 -15.84
CA LEU A 281 -8.22 -6.06 -16.70
C LEU A 281 -8.04 -5.68 -18.16
N GLU A 282 -7.73 -4.42 -18.46
CA GLU A 282 -7.43 -3.97 -19.81
C GLU A 282 -6.27 -4.77 -20.43
N MET A 283 -5.14 -4.85 -19.73
CA MET A 283 -3.96 -5.61 -20.19
C MET A 283 -4.30 -7.09 -20.40
N LEU A 284 -4.98 -7.73 -19.45
CA LEU A 284 -5.37 -9.14 -19.57
C LEU A 284 -6.31 -9.35 -20.76
N ASN A 285 -7.28 -8.47 -20.97
CA ASN A 285 -8.18 -8.56 -22.12
C ASN A 285 -7.43 -8.41 -23.45
N ILE A 286 -6.45 -7.51 -23.54
CA ILE A 286 -5.61 -7.36 -24.74
C ILE A 286 -4.81 -8.64 -24.97
N LEU A 287 -4.14 -9.13 -23.92
CA LEU A 287 -3.25 -10.28 -23.98
C LEU A 287 -3.99 -11.60 -24.27
N GLU A 288 -5.26 -11.72 -23.89
CA GLU A 288 -6.10 -12.90 -24.20
C GLU A 288 -6.26 -13.14 -25.72
N ASN A 289 -5.99 -12.12 -26.55
CA ASN A 289 -6.00 -12.23 -28.00
C ASN A 289 -4.71 -12.86 -28.58
N PHE A 290 -3.72 -13.21 -27.75
CA PHE A 290 -2.44 -13.77 -28.18
C PHE A 290 -2.20 -15.14 -27.55
N ASP A 291 -1.69 -16.09 -28.32
CA ASP A 291 -1.18 -17.35 -27.79
C ASP A 291 0.23 -17.13 -27.22
N LEU A 292 0.29 -16.58 -26.00
CA LEU A 292 1.55 -16.29 -25.33
C LEU A 292 2.37 -17.56 -25.04
N ALA A 293 1.71 -18.70 -24.90
CA ALA A 293 2.38 -19.99 -24.69
C ALA A 293 3.13 -20.43 -25.96
N ALA A 294 2.48 -20.35 -27.12
CA ALA A 294 3.11 -20.63 -28.41
C ALA A 294 4.21 -19.61 -28.78
N ILE A 295 4.04 -18.34 -28.39
CA ILE A 295 5.08 -17.29 -28.57
C ILE A 295 6.33 -17.60 -27.71
N GLY A 296 6.16 -18.28 -26.58
CA GLY A 296 7.24 -18.65 -25.65
C GLY A 296 7.59 -17.53 -24.67
N HIS A 297 7.64 -17.85 -23.38
CA HIS A 297 7.92 -16.89 -22.32
C HIS A 297 9.28 -16.21 -22.50
N ASN A 298 9.33 -14.88 -22.34
CA ASN A 298 10.52 -14.04 -22.47
C ASN A 298 11.27 -14.11 -23.82
N THR A 299 10.63 -14.61 -24.88
CA THR A 299 11.15 -14.40 -26.24
C THR A 299 11.03 -12.92 -26.63
N PRO A 300 11.80 -12.43 -27.63
CA PRO A 300 11.67 -11.05 -28.09
C PRO A 300 10.25 -10.67 -28.50
N GLU A 301 9.51 -11.61 -29.10
CA GLU A 301 8.12 -11.40 -29.51
C GLU A 301 7.17 -11.33 -28.30
N TYR A 302 7.37 -12.17 -27.29
CA TYR A 302 6.62 -12.09 -26.03
C TYR A 302 6.81 -10.72 -25.37
N ILE A 303 8.06 -10.29 -25.22
CA ILE A 303 8.40 -9.00 -24.60
C ILE A 303 7.76 -7.86 -25.39
N ARG A 304 7.80 -7.90 -26.72
CA ARG A 304 7.16 -6.90 -27.58
C ARG A 304 5.66 -6.83 -27.34
N VAL A 305 4.95 -7.96 -27.39
CA VAL A 305 3.48 -8.01 -27.23
C VAL A 305 3.08 -7.52 -25.84
N VAL A 306 3.71 -8.04 -24.79
CA VAL A 306 3.41 -7.65 -23.40
C VAL A 306 3.73 -6.18 -23.16
N SER A 307 4.87 -5.70 -23.67
CA SER A 307 5.25 -4.29 -23.53
C SER A 307 4.26 -3.35 -24.25
N GLU A 308 3.79 -3.69 -25.44
CA GLU A 308 2.78 -2.85 -26.12
C GLU A 308 1.44 -2.85 -25.38
N ALA A 309 1.00 -3.98 -24.82
CA ALA A 309 -0.22 -4.02 -23.98
C ALA A 309 -0.07 -3.14 -22.73
N MET A 310 1.07 -3.22 -22.03
CA MET A 310 1.36 -2.37 -20.87
C MET A 310 1.38 -0.89 -21.25
N LYS A 311 1.96 -0.54 -22.40
CA LYS A 311 2.04 0.84 -22.87
C LYS A 311 0.66 1.41 -23.23
N ILE A 312 -0.21 0.61 -23.83
CA ILE A 312 -1.60 1.01 -24.12
C ILE A 312 -2.34 1.32 -22.82
N ALA A 313 -2.35 0.37 -21.87
CA ALA A 313 -2.99 0.57 -20.58
C ALA A 313 -2.39 1.75 -19.79
N THR A 314 -1.09 2.03 -19.94
CA THR A 314 -0.45 3.21 -19.33
C THR A 314 -0.97 4.52 -19.94
N VAL A 315 -1.10 4.58 -21.27
CA VAL A 315 -1.66 5.75 -21.96
C VAL A 315 -3.11 5.96 -21.55
N ASP A 316 -3.92 4.90 -21.50
CA ASP A 316 -5.32 5.00 -21.08
C ASP A 316 -5.43 5.40 -19.60
N LYS A 317 -4.57 4.89 -18.72
CA LYS A 317 -4.48 5.33 -17.31
C LYS A 317 -4.22 6.84 -17.23
N ASP A 318 -3.16 7.30 -17.89
CA ASP A 318 -2.70 8.69 -17.81
C ASP A 318 -3.73 9.69 -18.39
N LEU A 319 -4.55 9.25 -19.35
CA LEU A 319 -5.57 10.10 -19.99
C LEU A 319 -6.95 10.03 -19.32
N HIS A 320 -7.29 8.93 -18.64
CA HIS A 320 -8.69 8.65 -18.29
C HIS A 320 -8.92 8.14 -16.87
N VAL A 321 -7.90 7.70 -16.14
CA VAL A 321 -8.10 7.07 -14.82
C VAL A 321 -7.74 8.05 -13.71
N GLY A 322 -8.72 8.34 -12.87
CA GLY A 322 -8.58 9.14 -11.66
C GLY A 322 -9.64 8.76 -10.64
N ASP A 323 -9.86 9.62 -9.65
CA ASP A 323 -10.91 9.41 -8.66
C ASP A 323 -12.30 9.62 -9.32
N PRO A 324 -13.17 8.60 -9.34
CA PRO A 324 -14.46 8.65 -10.03
C PRO A 324 -15.44 9.67 -9.44
N ARG A 325 -15.13 10.25 -8.27
CA ARG A 325 -15.90 11.36 -7.68
C ARG A 325 -15.63 12.70 -8.37
N PHE A 326 -14.54 12.80 -9.14
CA PHE A 326 -14.07 14.03 -9.78
C PHE A 326 -13.95 13.93 -11.30
N VAL A 327 -13.68 12.74 -11.83
CA VAL A 327 -13.53 12.50 -13.27
C VAL A 327 -14.39 11.33 -13.73
N ASP A 328 -14.86 11.39 -14.97
CA ASP A 328 -15.57 10.27 -15.59
C ASP A 328 -14.56 9.23 -16.10
N VAL A 329 -14.49 8.08 -15.43
CA VAL A 329 -13.59 6.99 -15.80
C VAL A 329 -14.35 6.02 -16.72
N PRO A 330 -13.92 5.80 -17.97
CA PRO A 330 -14.64 4.96 -18.93
C PRO A 330 -14.39 3.46 -18.68
N VAL A 331 -14.82 2.97 -17.50
CA VAL A 331 -14.57 1.62 -17.00
C VAL A 331 -15.07 0.57 -17.99
N GLU A 332 -16.29 0.70 -18.49
CA GLU A 332 -16.90 -0.26 -19.42
C GLU A 332 -16.11 -0.35 -20.73
N ARG A 333 -15.63 0.80 -21.24
CA ARG A 333 -14.82 0.84 -22.48
C ARG A 333 -13.49 0.12 -22.26
N LEU A 334 -12.72 0.54 -21.26
CA LEU A 334 -11.36 0.06 -21.01
C LEU A 334 -11.32 -1.41 -20.60
N THR A 335 -12.38 -1.91 -19.96
CA THR A 335 -12.50 -3.33 -19.58
C THR A 335 -13.27 -4.18 -20.59
N SER A 336 -13.68 -3.63 -21.74
CA SER A 336 -14.41 -4.38 -22.77
C SER A 336 -13.50 -5.28 -23.63
N LYS A 337 -14.05 -6.41 -24.08
CA LYS A 337 -13.39 -7.31 -25.04
C LYS A 337 -13.26 -6.68 -26.43
N ASP A 338 -14.18 -5.79 -26.82
CA ASP A 338 -14.15 -5.12 -28.12
C ASP A 338 -13.02 -4.09 -28.21
N TYR A 339 -12.85 -3.27 -27.17
CA TYR A 339 -11.72 -2.35 -27.09
C TYR A 339 -10.39 -3.13 -27.11
N ALA A 340 -10.30 -4.18 -26.31
CA ALA A 340 -9.11 -5.01 -26.25
C ALA A 340 -8.76 -5.67 -27.59
N ARG A 341 -9.75 -6.14 -28.35
CA ARG A 341 -9.54 -6.69 -29.70
C ARG A 341 -8.99 -5.63 -30.66
N ALA A 342 -9.53 -4.41 -30.62
CA ALA A 342 -9.02 -3.31 -31.43
C ALA A 342 -7.57 -2.97 -31.08
N MET A 343 -7.21 -2.98 -29.80
CA MET A 343 -5.83 -2.76 -29.35
C MET A 343 -4.90 -3.92 -29.75
N ALA A 344 -5.35 -5.17 -29.63
CA ALA A 344 -4.61 -6.33 -30.09
C ALA A 344 -4.31 -6.29 -31.61
N GLU A 345 -5.25 -5.82 -32.43
CA GLU A 345 -5.01 -5.61 -33.87
C GLU A 345 -3.89 -4.60 -34.15
N ARG A 346 -3.83 -3.50 -33.40
CA ARG A 346 -2.73 -2.53 -33.50
C ARG A 346 -1.37 -3.19 -33.20
N ILE A 347 -1.31 -4.00 -32.14
CA ILE A 347 -0.10 -4.75 -31.76
C ILE A 347 0.31 -5.76 -32.84
N ARG A 348 -0.65 -6.45 -33.48
CA ARG A 348 -0.40 -7.38 -34.61
C ARG A 348 0.14 -6.65 -35.84
N ARG A 349 -0.39 -5.46 -36.14
CA ARG A 349 0.13 -4.57 -37.20
C ARG A 349 1.49 -3.94 -36.87
N ARG A 350 2.08 -4.28 -35.71
CA ARG A 350 3.36 -3.74 -35.22
C ARG A 350 3.34 -2.22 -35.06
N GLU A 351 2.16 -1.65 -34.81
CA GLU A 351 2.05 -0.25 -34.40
C GLU A 351 2.69 -0.09 -33.03
N ARG A 352 3.61 0.86 -32.92
CA ARG A 352 4.26 1.19 -31.66
C ARG A 352 3.41 2.22 -30.92
N THR A 353 2.91 1.86 -29.75
CA THR A 353 2.31 2.84 -28.83
C THR A 353 3.40 3.77 -28.31
N VAL A 354 3.12 5.05 -28.19
CA VAL A 354 4.04 6.00 -27.56
C VAL A 354 3.42 6.37 -26.22
N VAL A 355 4.14 6.13 -25.13
CA VAL A 355 3.77 6.66 -23.82
C VAL A 355 4.38 8.05 -23.75
N PRO A 356 3.60 9.13 -23.89
CA PRO A 356 4.13 10.47 -23.78
C PRO A 356 4.61 10.68 -22.33
N ARG A 357 5.92 10.86 -22.16
CA ARG A 357 6.53 11.35 -20.92
C ARG A 357 7.23 12.65 -21.25
N PHE A 358 7.12 13.67 -20.39
CA PHE A 358 7.88 14.92 -20.60
C PHE A 358 9.35 14.80 -20.16
N ASN A 359 9.81 13.59 -19.83
CA ASN A 359 11.16 13.31 -19.33
C ASN A 359 11.75 12.03 -19.95
N ALA A 360 13.03 11.76 -19.65
CA ALA A 360 13.81 10.67 -20.24
C ALA A 360 13.47 9.25 -19.73
N GLY A 361 12.48 9.12 -18.83
CA GLY A 361 12.17 7.89 -18.11
C GLY A 361 13.17 7.58 -17.00
N GLY A 362 12.67 7.08 -15.87
CA GLY A 362 13.46 6.69 -14.71
C GLY A 362 13.11 5.29 -14.21
N ALA A 363 13.97 4.71 -13.38
CA ALA A 363 13.67 3.45 -12.72
C ALA A 363 12.47 3.64 -11.76
N GLU A 364 11.44 2.80 -11.90
CA GLU A 364 10.30 2.77 -10.99
C GLU A 364 10.75 2.37 -9.57
N SER A 365 10.08 2.93 -8.56
CA SER A 365 10.35 2.55 -7.19
C SER A 365 9.79 1.16 -6.87
N LYS A 366 10.48 0.40 -6.03
CA LYS A 366 10.06 -0.95 -5.59
C LYS A 366 9.16 -0.89 -4.34
N HIS A 367 8.47 0.22 -4.12
CA HIS A 367 7.70 0.43 -2.90
C HIS A 367 6.40 -0.38 -2.86
N THR A 368 5.89 -0.43 -1.63
CA THR A 368 4.65 -1.05 -1.13
C THR A 368 4.82 -2.50 -0.70
N THR A 369 4.18 -2.83 0.41
CA THR A 369 4.12 -4.19 0.95
C THR A 369 2.77 -4.83 0.65
N GLN A 370 2.77 -6.16 0.58
CA GLN A 370 1.62 -7.00 0.27
C GLN A 370 1.51 -8.08 1.34
N LEU A 371 0.30 -8.44 1.73
CA LEU A 371 0.06 -9.70 2.40
C LEU A 371 -1.07 -10.46 1.73
N SER A 372 -0.93 -11.78 1.66
CA SER A 372 -1.96 -12.68 1.14
C SER A 372 -2.12 -13.84 2.09
N ILE A 373 -3.35 -14.11 2.51
CA ILE A 373 -3.67 -15.17 3.47
C ILE A 373 -4.84 -15.96 2.93
N ALA A 374 -4.76 -17.28 3.04
CA ALA A 374 -5.88 -18.18 2.78
C ALA A 374 -5.96 -19.26 3.87
N ASP A 375 -7.17 -19.66 4.25
CA ASP A 375 -7.39 -20.73 5.22
C ASP A 375 -7.96 -22.01 4.58
N ALA A 376 -8.01 -23.08 5.36
CA ALA A 376 -8.54 -24.37 4.91
C ALA A 376 -10.06 -24.35 4.61
N ALA A 377 -10.78 -23.30 5.01
CA ALA A 377 -12.20 -23.11 4.70
C ALA A 377 -12.41 -22.38 3.35
N GLY A 378 -11.34 -22.03 2.66
CA GLY A 378 -11.39 -21.32 1.38
C GLY A 378 -11.61 -19.81 1.53
N ASN A 379 -11.49 -19.28 2.76
CA ASN A 379 -11.48 -17.84 2.96
C ASN A 379 -10.13 -17.28 2.53
N ALA A 380 -10.13 -16.08 1.95
CA ALA A 380 -8.92 -15.42 1.51
C ALA A 380 -8.95 -13.91 1.78
N VAL A 381 -7.78 -13.37 2.13
CA VAL A 381 -7.51 -11.94 2.21
C VAL A 381 -6.30 -11.64 1.35
N SER A 382 -6.40 -10.59 0.53
CA SER A 382 -5.26 -10.02 -0.19
C SER A 382 -5.24 -8.52 0.11
N MET A 383 -4.18 -8.04 0.75
CA MET A 383 -4.09 -6.63 1.13
C MET A 383 -2.77 -6.03 0.68
N THR A 384 -2.91 -4.90 0.01
CA THR A 384 -1.82 -3.98 -0.29
C THR A 384 -1.99 -2.78 0.62
N HIS A 385 -0.99 -2.44 1.43
CA HIS A 385 -1.01 -1.21 2.24
C HIS A 385 0.34 -0.51 2.20
N THR A 386 0.31 0.82 2.20
CA THR A 386 1.45 1.64 1.81
C THR A 386 1.46 3.00 2.47
N LEU A 387 2.63 3.61 2.55
CA LEU A 387 2.80 5.06 2.75
C LEU A 387 2.92 5.81 1.41
N GLY A 388 2.95 5.09 0.27
CA GLY A 388 3.38 5.64 -1.01
C GLY A 388 4.87 5.96 -0.96
N GLN A 389 5.20 7.24 -0.99
CA GLN A 389 6.52 7.73 -0.60
C GLN A 389 6.43 8.33 0.80
N PRO A 390 7.20 7.83 1.78
CA PRO A 390 7.11 8.35 3.16
C PRO A 390 7.54 9.82 3.22
N SER A 391 6.72 10.65 3.85
CA SER A 391 6.98 12.10 4.01
C SER A 391 8.17 12.40 4.93
N GLY A 392 8.57 11.43 5.76
CA GLY A 392 9.57 11.57 6.83
C GLY A 392 9.04 12.21 8.09
N VAL A 393 7.78 12.68 8.09
CA VAL A 393 7.15 13.31 9.25
C VAL A 393 6.72 12.24 10.25
N ILE A 394 7.10 12.46 11.50
CA ILE A 394 6.64 11.71 12.66
C ILE A 394 6.27 12.74 13.71
N THR A 395 5.01 12.72 14.14
CA THR A 395 4.56 13.59 15.21
C THR A 395 5.27 13.20 16.49
N ASP A 396 5.96 14.17 17.11
CA ASP A 396 6.83 13.89 18.25
C ASP A 396 6.06 13.18 19.38
N GLY A 397 6.63 12.10 19.88
CA GLY A 397 6.05 11.27 20.93
C GLY A 397 4.84 10.42 20.53
N LEU A 398 4.53 10.27 19.23
CA LEU A 398 3.57 9.28 18.73
C LEU A 398 4.23 8.06 18.07
N GLY A 399 5.52 8.20 17.72
CA GLY A 399 6.27 7.17 16.97
C GLY A 399 5.79 7.03 15.54
#